data_AF-A0A538A2Y6-F1
#
_entry.id   AF-A0A538A2Y6-F1
#
_cell.length_a   1.000
_cell.length_b   1.000
_cell.length_c   1.000
_cell.angle_alpha   90.00
_cell.angle_beta   90.00
_cell.angle_gamma   90.00
#
_symmetry.space_group_name_H-M   'P 1'
#
loop_
_entity.id
_entity.type
_entity.pdbx_description
1 polymer ?
#
loop_
_entity_poly.entity_id
_entity_poly.type
_entity_poly.pdbx_seq_one_letter_code
_entity_poly.pdbx_strand_id
1 'polypeptide(L)'
;MDEAIADREKGLKAAKGRLAGAERRVVERDAELDARRAELERGERRIRELDQVSARLAERVVAREVELREIRAELAHARERSDESLQALTALADELETVRRQARGQATRIRLRALREAAELTERIGELGRHPGEVREGLIESLQEAIERVGADSEQEEIPDLVGMIAAANGHVEREPGELFEGLVEVDVGPLSDFSQLVGFEDAAGGIGAMSEISVKRFKQGRATLAMRFKQPVELLRELEDRAPFVFKVRDRRSDRLVLDVGE
;
A
#
# COMPACT_ATOMS: atom_id res chain seq x y z
N MET A 1 -38.68 -116.58 0.21
CA MET A 1 -39.25 -115.36 -0.39
C MET A 1 -39.06 -114.18 0.55
N ASP A 2 -39.25 -114.37 1.86
CA ASP A 2 -39.14 -113.32 2.89
C ASP A 2 -37.73 -112.72 3.06
N GLU A 3 -36.67 -113.53 2.94
CA GLU A 3 -35.28 -113.05 3.08
C GLU A 3 -34.88 -112.07 1.96
N ALA A 4 -35.28 -112.34 0.71
CA ALA A 4 -35.04 -111.45 -0.42
C ALA A 4 -35.81 -110.12 -0.31
N ILE A 5 -36.97 -110.13 0.36
CA ILE A 5 -37.74 -108.91 0.66
C ILE A 5 -37.01 -108.10 1.74
N ALA A 6 -36.53 -108.74 2.80
CA ALA A 6 -35.78 -108.08 3.87
C ALA A 6 -34.47 -107.44 3.36
N ASP A 7 -33.73 -108.11 2.48
CA ASP A 7 -32.51 -107.56 1.86
C ASP A 7 -32.82 -106.36 0.96
N ARG A 8 -33.92 -106.42 0.20
CA ARG A 8 -34.39 -105.31 -0.63
C ARG A 8 -34.80 -104.10 0.22
N GLU A 9 -35.50 -104.33 1.33
CA GLU A 9 -35.88 -103.27 2.27
C GLU A 9 -34.67 -102.62 2.95
N LYS A 10 -33.68 -103.43 3.36
CA LYS A 10 -32.40 -102.95 3.90
C LYS A 10 -31.63 -102.12 2.88
N GLY A 11 -31.57 -102.58 1.63
CA GLY A 11 -30.98 -101.85 0.51
C GLY A 11 -31.69 -100.51 0.24
N LEU A 12 -33.02 -100.52 0.25
CA LEU A 12 -33.84 -99.31 0.08
C LEU A 12 -33.61 -98.31 1.21
N LYS A 13 -33.54 -98.77 2.47
CA LYS A 13 -33.26 -97.92 3.63
C LYS A 13 -31.87 -97.29 3.55
N ALA A 14 -30.86 -98.06 3.16
CA ALA A 14 -29.50 -97.56 2.95
C ALA A 14 -29.41 -96.57 1.77
N ALA A 15 -30.15 -96.81 0.69
CA ALA A 15 -30.25 -95.88 -0.44
C ALA A 15 -30.93 -94.56 -0.04
N LYS A 16 -32.05 -94.62 0.70
CA LYS A 16 -32.74 -93.44 1.24
C LYS A 16 -31.85 -92.63 2.18
N GLY A 17 -31.08 -93.28 3.05
CA GLY A 17 -30.12 -92.60 3.92
C GLY A 17 -29.02 -91.89 3.14
N ARG A 18 -28.49 -92.51 2.07
CA ARG A 18 -27.51 -91.88 1.18
C ARG A 18 -28.08 -90.69 0.41
N LEU A 19 -29.31 -90.82 -0.10
CA LEU A 19 -30.02 -89.75 -0.78
C LEU A 19 -30.24 -88.56 0.17
N ALA A 20 -30.78 -88.79 1.36
CA ALA A 20 -30.98 -87.74 2.36
C ALA A 20 -29.66 -87.05 2.77
N GLY A 21 -28.57 -87.81 2.88
CA GLY A 21 -27.24 -87.25 3.13
C GLY A 21 -26.72 -86.40 1.97
N ALA A 22 -27.00 -86.79 0.72
CA ALA A 22 -26.67 -86.01 -0.47
C ALA A 22 -27.49 -84.73 -0.57
N GLU A 23 -28.80 -84.81 -0.32
CA GLU A 23 -29.71 -83.66 -0.29
C GLU A 23 -29.25 -82.61 0.72
N ARG A 24 -28.86 -83.02 1.94
CA ARG A 24 -28.31 -82.08 2.94
C ARG A 24 -27.04 -81.37 2.46
N ARG A 25 -26.11 -82.09 1.82
CA ARG A 25 -24.88 -81.50 1.28
C ARG A 25 -25.16 -80.54 0.12
N VAL A 26 -26.18 -80.83 -0.69
CA VAL A 26 -26.62 -79.90 -1.76
C VAL A 26 -27.17 -78.63 -1.14
N VAL A 27 -28.07 -78.74 -0.16
CA VAL A 27 -28.64 -77.58 0.54
C VAL A 27 -27.56 -76.73 1.21
N GLU A 28 -26.58 -77.35 1.87
CA GLU A 28 -25.46 -76.64 2.51
C GLU A 28 -24.59 -75.89 1.48
N ARG A 29 -24.27 -76.54 0.35
CA ARG A 29 -23.51 -75.91 -0.73
C ARG A 29 -24.27 -74.79 -1.40
N ASP A 30 -25.58 -74.94 -1.61
CA ASP A 30 -26.43 -73.90 -2.18
C ASP A 30 -26.47 -72.68 -1.25
N ALA A 31 -26.61 -72.90 0.06
CA ALA A 31 -26.54 -71.83 1.06
C ALA A 31 -25.17 -71.12 1.06
N GLU A 32 -24.06 -71.85 0.93
CA GLU A 32 -22.72 -71.27 0.81
C GLU A 32 -22.58 -70.45 -0.48
N LEU A 33 -23.04 -70.98 -1.62
CA LEU A 33 -23.00 -70.28 -2.90
C LEU A 33 -23.82 -68.99 -2.86
N ASP A 34 -24.99 -69.00 -2.24
CA ASP A 34 -25.83 -67.82 -2.09
C ASP A 34 -25.18 -66.78 -1.16
N ALA A 35 -24.51 -67.21 -0.08
CA ALA A 35 -23.74 -66.31 0.77
C ALA A 35 -22.58 -65.65 -0.01
N ARG A 36 -21.84 -66.43 -0.82
CA ARG A 36 -20.76 -65.91 -1.67
C ARG A 36 -21.26 -64.96 -2.75
N ARG A 37 -22.41 -65.25 -3.37
CA ARG A 37 -23.06 -64.33 -4.32
C ARG A 37 -23.43 -63.02 -3.65
N ALA A 38 -24.03 -63.06 -2.46
CA ALA A 38 -24.36 -61.86 -1.70
C ALA A 38 -23.13 -61.05 -1.26
N GLU A 39 -21.99 -61.70 -1.00
CA GLU A 39 -20.70 -61.03 -0.77
C GLU A 39 -20.20 -60.32 -2.04
N LEU A 40 -20.20 -61.02 -3.19
CA LEU A 40 -19.77 -60.44 -4.46
C LEU A 40 -20.64 -59.25 -4.87
N GLU A 41 -21.96 -59.34 -4.73
CA GLU A 41 -22.87 -58.22 -5.01
C GLU A 41 -22.60 -57.01 -4.11
N ARG A 42 -22.27 -57.23 -2.83
CA ARG A 42 -21.86 -56.15 -1.92
C ARG A 42 -20.54 -55.53 -2.35
N GLY A 43 -19.57 -56.35 -2.74
CA GLY A 43 -18.28 -55.90 -3.27
C GLY A 43 -18.44 -55.05 -4.54
N GLU A 44 -19.24 -55.52 -5.50
CA GLU A 44 -19.53 -54.79 -6.73
C GLU A 44 -20.22 -53.46 -6.48
N ARG A 45 -21.21 -53.42 -5.58
CA ARG A 45 -21.86 -52.16 -5.16
C ARG A 45 -20.83 -51.18 -4.60
N ARG A 46 -19.93 -51.66 -3.74
CA ARG A 46 -18.88 -50.82 -3.16
C ARG A 46 -17.88 -50.29 -4.19
N ILE A 47 -17.47 -51.12 -5.15
CA ILE A 47 -16.58 -50.69 -6.24
C ILE A 47 -17.25 -49.58 -7.06
N ARG A 48 -18.53 -49.76 -7.45
CA ARG A 48 -19.29 -48.74 -8.19
C ARG A 48 -19.39 -47.42 -7.42
N GLU A 49 -19.61 -47.47 -6.11
CA GLU A 49 -19.61 -46.25 -5.27
C GLU A 49 -18.25 -45.55 -5.28
N LEU A 50 -17.15 -46.29 -5.13
CA LEU A 50 -15.80 -45.73 -5.13
C LEU A 50 -15.41 -45.18 -6.51
N ASP A 51 -15.84 -45.82 -7.60
CA ASP A 51 -15.63 -45.32 -8.96
C ASP A 51 -16.37 -43.99 -9.18
N GLN A 52 -17.61 -43.87 -8.67
CA GLN A 52 -18.36 -42.61 -8.73
C GLN A 52 -17.68 -41.50 -7.93
N VAL A 53 -17.17 -41.80 -6.73
CA VAL A 53 -16.44 -40.82 -5.92
C VAL A 53 -15.14 -40.41 -6.59
N SER A 54 -14.40 -41.38 -7.13
CA SER A 54 -13.15 -41.13 -7.87
C SER A 54 -13.38 -40.25 -9.10
N ALA A 55 -14.43 -40.52 -9.89
CA ALA A 55 -14.80 -39.70 -11.04
C ALA A 55 -15.12 -38.26 -10.63
N ARG A 56 -15.95 -38.06 -9.60
CA ARG A 56 -16.27 -36.72 -9.09
C ARG A 56 -15.04 -35.98 -8.56
N LEU A 57 -14.13 -36.67 -7.90
CA LEU A 57 -12.88 -36.07 -7.41
C LEU A 57 -11.97 -35.68 -8.57
N ALA A 58 -11.84 -36.53 -9.59
CA ALA A 58 -11.06 -36.23 -10.79
C ALA A 58 -11.60 -34.98 -11.51
N GLU A 59 -12.93 -34.88 -11.70
CA GLU A 59 -13.58 -33.70 -12.28
C GLU A 59 -13.28 -32.43 -11.47
N ARG A 60 -13.38 -32.51 -10.13
CA ARG A 60 -13.07 -31.37 -9.25
C ARG A 60 -11.61 -30.95 -9.32
N VAL A 61 -10.68 -31.89 -9.43
CA VAL A 61 -9.24 -31.58 -9.58
C VAL A 61 -8.99 -30.88 -10.90
N VAL A 62 -9.55 -31.39 -12.01
CA VAL A 62 -9.42 -30.76 -13.33
C VAL A 62 -9.99 -29.34 -13.31
N ALA A 63 -11.18 -29.14 -12.74
CA ALA A 63 -11.77 -27.81 -12.60
C ALA A 63 -10.86 -26.86 -11.81
N ARG A 64 -10.33 -27.31 -10.66
CA ARG A 64 -9.38 -26.51 -9.86
C ARG A 64 -8.08 -26.22 -10.58
N GLU A 65 -7.57 -27.13 -11.39
CA GLU A 65 -6.38 -26.86 -12.19
C GLU A 65 -6.62 -25.79 -13.26
N VAL A 66 -7.80 -25.77 -13.88
CA VAL A 66 -8.18 -24.72 -14.84
C VAL A 66 -8.26 -23.37 -14.12
N GLU A 67 -8.99 -23.28 -13.01
CA GLU A 67 -9.07 -22.06 -12.21
C GLU A 67 -7.69 -21.56 -11.75
N LEU A 68 -6.80 -22.46 -11.30
CA LEU A 68 -5.44 -22.09 -10.90
C LEU A 68 -4.60 -21.58 -12.09
N ARG A 69 -4.81 -22.11 -13.30
CA ARG A 69 -4.13 -21.60 -14.50
C ARG A 69 -4.63 -20.20 -14.85
N GLU A 70 -5.94 -19.95 -14.76
CA GLU A 70 -6.54 -18.64 -14.99
C GLU A 70 -6.03 -17.59 -14.00
N ILE A 71 -6.09 -17.87 -12.70
CA ILE A 71 -5.59 -16.96 -11.65
C ILE A 71 -4.10 -16.65 -11.84
N ARG A 72 -3.30 -17.65 -12.22
CA ARG A 72 -1.86 -17.44 -12.51
C ARG A 72 -1.64 -16.54 -13.72
N ALA A 73 -2.47 -16.67 -14.76
CA ALA A 73 -2.40 -15.80 -15.93
C ALA A 73 -2.80 -14.36 -15.59
N GLU A 74 -3.86 -14.17 -14.80
CA GLU A 74 -4.28 -12.85 -14.32
C GLU A 74 -3.20 -12.20 -13.46
N LEU A 75 -2.57 -12.96 -12.55
CA LEU A 75 -1.47 -12.47 -11.72
C LEU A 75 -0.26 -12.07 -12.56
N ALA A 76 0.09 -12.86 -13.58
CA ALA A 76 1.18 -12.54 -14.48
C ALA A 76 0.90 -11.22 -15.22
N HIS A 77 -0.32 -11.04 -15.74
CA HIS A 77 -0.71 -9.82 -16.43
C HIS A 77 -0.76 -8.59 -15.50
N ALA A 78 -1.21 -8.76 -14.25
CA ALA A 78 -1.17 -7.67 -13.26
C ALA A 78 0.26 -7.24 -12.91
N ARG A 79 1.20 -8.20 -12.83
CA ARG A 79 2.62 -7.90 -12.63
C ARG A 79 3.22 -7.14 -13.80
N GLU A 80 2.97 -7.59 -15.03
CA GLU A 80 3.43 -6.90 -16.25
C GLU A 80 2.98 -5.43 -16.28
N ARG A 81 1.69 -5.17 -16.03
CA ARG A 81 1.17 -3.79 -15.93
C ARG A 81 1.82 -2.96 -14.81
N SER A 82 2.16 -3.61 -13.70
CA SER A 82 2.83 -2.96 -12.57
C SER A 82 4.27 -2.60 -12.93
N ASP A 83 4.98 -3.51 -13.60
CA ASP A 83 6.36 -3.29 -14.07
C ASP A 83 6.40 -2.15 -15.11
N GLU A 84 5.46 -2.12 -16.06
CA GLU A 84 5.28 -1.01 -17.00
C GLU A 84 5.04 0.32 -16.28
N SER A 85 4.17 0.32 -15.25
CA SER A 85 3.89 1.50 -14.45
C SER A 85 5.12 1.99 -13.67
N LEU A 86 5.91 1.08 -13.09
CA LEU A 86 7.15 1.41 -12.39
C LEU A 86 8.21 1.98 -13.33
N GLN A 87 8.32 1.44 -14.54
CA GLN A 87 9.21 1.98 -15.57
C GLN A 87 8.79 3.39 -15.97
N ALA A 88 7.49 3.63 -16.19
CA ALA A 88 6.97 4.97 -16.48
C ALA A 88 7.25 5.97 -15.34
N LEU A 89 7.04 5.57 -14.08
CA LEU A 89 7.31 6.41 -12.92
C LEU A 89 8.81 6.72 -12.77
N THR A 90 9.68 5.76 -13.10
CA THR A 90 11.14 5.96 -13.07
C THR A 90 11.57 6.94 -14.15
N ALA A 91 11.04 6.81 -15.37
CA ALA A 91 11.29 7.76 -16.46
C ALA A 91 10.83 9.18 -16.08
N LEU A 92 9.64 9.33 -15.49
CA LEU A 92 9.15 10.62 -15.00
C LEU A 92 10.03 11.20 -13.88
N ALA A 93 10.57 10.36 -12.99
CA ALA A 93 11.49 10.80 -11.95
C ALA A 93 12.81 11.35 -12.54
N ASP A 94 13.36 10.69 -13.55
CA ASP A 94 14.57 11.14 -14.27
C ASP A 94 14.33 12.47 -15.02
N GLU A 95 13.15 12.63 -15.64
CA GLU A 95 12.73 13.88 -16.27
C GLU A 95 12.62 15.01 -15.24
N LEU A 96 11.97 14.77 -14.09
CA LEU A 96 11.87 15.74 -13.00
C LEU A 96 13.24 16.13 -12.44
N GLU A 97 14.16 15.17 -12.32
CA GLU A 97 15.52 15.47 -11.88
C GLU A 97 16.25 16.36 -12.88
N THR A 98 16.08 16.09 -14.17
CA THR A 98 16.64 16.91 -15.26
C THR A 98 16.10 18.34 -15.21
N VAL A 99 14.77 18.51 -15.06
CA VAL A 99 14.14 19.83 -14.90
C VAL A 99 14.67 20.54 -13.65
N ARG A 100 14.81 19.84 -12.52
CA ARG A 100 15.39 20.42 -11.29
C ARG A 100 16.82 20.89 -11.49
N ARG A 101 17.67 20.12 -12.17
CA ARG A 101 19.06 20.53 -12.49
C ARG A 101 19.07 21.77 -13.39
N GLN A 102 18.23 21.80 -14.42
CA GLN A 102 18.10 22.96 -15.31
C GLN A 102 17.63 24.21 -14.55
N ALA A 103 16.57 24.09 -13.75
CA ALA A 103 16.02 25.19 -12.95
C ALA A 103 17.05 25.76 -11.98
N ARG A 104 17.82 24.89 -11.29
CA ARG A 104 18.94 25.32 -10.42
C ARG A 104 20.00 26.08 -11.22
N GLY A 105 20.41 25.58 -12.37
CA GLY A 105 21.39 26.25 -13.23
C GLY A 105 20.90 27.61 -13.77
N GLN A 106 19.61 27.75 -14.05
CA GLN A 106 18.99 29.03 -14.41
C GLN A 106 18.95 29.99 -13.22
N ALA A 107 18.51 29.52 -12.06
CA ALA A 107 18.45 30.33 -10.83
C ALA A 107 19.84 30.88 -10.44
N THR A 108 20.89 30.05 -10.53
CA THR A 108 22.27 30.50 -10.31
C THR A 108 22.69 31.57 -11.32
N ARG A 109 22.35 31.41 -12.61
CA ARG A 109 22.66 32.40 -13.65
C ARG A 109 21.94 33.73 -13.41
N ILE A 110 20.65 33.69 -13.09
CA ILE A 110 19.85 34.89 -12.77
C ILE A 110 20.48 35.60 -11.56
N ARG A 111 20.82 34.84 -10.50
CA ARG A 111 21.44 35.40 -9.30
C ARG A 111 22.81 36.03 -9.59
N LEU A 112 23.66 35.38 -10.38
CA LEU A 112 24.96 35.93 -10.76
C LEU A 112 24.83 37.17 -11.65
N ARG A 113 23.85 37.21 -12.55
CA ARG A 113 23.55 38.38 -13.36
C ARG A 113 23.08 39.55 -12.49
N ALA A 114 22.12 39.32 -11.60
CA ALA A 114 21.64 40.34 -10.67
C ALA A 114 22.75 40.89 -9.76
N LEU A 115 23.67 40.03 -9.29
CA LEU A 115 24.83 40.45 -8.51
C LEU A 115 25.80 41.33 -9.32
N ARG A 116 26.03 41.03 -10.61
CA ARG A 116 26.84 41.90 -11.48
C ARG A 116 26.15 43.24 -11.74
N GLU A 117 24.87 43.22 -12.09
CA GLU A 117 24.08 44.44 -12.31
C GLU A 117 24.06 45.32 -11.05
N ALA A 118 23.93 44.73 -9.85
CA ALA A 118 24.04 45.44 -8.58
C ALA A 118 25.44 46.03 -8.33
N ALA A 119 26.51 45.29 -8.67
CA ALA A 119 27.88 45.79 -8.55
C ALA A 119 28.15 46.96 -9.49
N GLU A 120 27.72 46.86 -10.76
CA GLU A 120 27.82 47.94 -11.76
C GLU A 120 27.01 49.18 -11.33
N LEU A 121 25.80 48.99 -10.80
CA LEU A 121 25.00 50.08 -10.23
C LEU A 121 25.70 50.75 -9.04
N THR A 122 26.32 49.96 -8.16
CA THR A 122 27.07 50.49 -7.01
C THR A 122 28.30 51.29 -7.45
N GLU A 123 28.99 50.83 -8.50
CA GLU A 123 30.12 51.55 -9.10
C GLU A 123 29.68 52.89 -9.72
N ARG A 124 28.59 52.91 -10.50
CA ARG A 124 28.01 54.14 -11.07
C ARG A 124 27.56 55.13 -9.98
N ILE A 125 26.93 54.66 -8.92
CA ILE A 125 26.57 55.51 -7.76
C ILE A 125 27.82 56.07 -7.09
N GLY A 126 28.89 55.27 -6.99
CA GLY A 126 30.19 55.71 -6.49
C GLY A 126 30.85 56.79 -7.37
N GLU A 127 30.76 56.67 -8.70
CA GLU A 127 31.25 57.68 -9.65
C GLU A 127 30.44 58.98 -9.58
N LEU A 128 29.11 58.87 -9.50
CA LEU A 128 28.21 60.00 -9.22
C LEU A 128 28.55 60.72 -7.90
N GLY A 129 28.92 59.95 -6.87
CA GLY A 129 29.37 60.49 -5.58
C GLY A 129 30.73 61.21 -5.64
N ARG A 130 31.60 60.90 -6.62
CA ARG A 130 32.89 61.58 -6.82
C ARG A 130 32.74 62.91 -7.56
N HIS A 131 31.65 63.13 -8.31
CA HIS A 131 31.36 64.38 -9.02
C HIS A 131 29.97 64.94 -8.66
N PRO A 132 29.75 65.39 -7.41
CA PRO A 132 28.44 65.83 -6.92
C PRO A 132 27.97 67.17 -7.52
N GLY A 133 28.84 67.90 -8.23
CA GLY A 133 28.58 69.26 -8.73
C GLY A 133 27.86 69.34 -10.08
N GLU A 134 27.97 68.34 -10.96
CA GLU A 134 27.48 68.44 -12.35
C GLU A 134 26.25 67.57 -12.64
N VAL A 135 25.91 66.60 -11.78
CA VAL A 135 24.89 65.57 -12.12
C VAL A 135 23.54 65.76 -11.42
N ARG A 136 23.44 66.73 -10.50
CA ARG A 136 22.21 66.97 -9.73
C ARG A 136 21.05 67.53 -10.57
N GLU A 137 21.33 68.14 -11.72
CA GLU A 137 20.30 68.62 -12.65
C GLU A 137 19.76 67.52 -13.58
N GLY A 138 20.62 66.65 -14.14
CA GLY A 138 20.18 65.61 -15.09
C GLY A 138 19.47 64.40 -14.45
N LEU A 139 19.78 64.06 -13.20
CA LEU A 139 19.17 62.91 -12.53
C LEU A 139 17.70 63.14 -12.14
N ILE A 140 17.33 64.39 -11.81
CA ILE A 140 15.95 64.73 -11.46
C ILE A 140 15.03 64.58 -12.68
N GLU A 141 15.54 64.96 -13.86
CA GLU A 141 14.79 64.86 -15.13
C GLU A 141 14.62 63.40 -15.57
N SER A 142 15.67 62.58 -15.47
CA SER A 142 15.61 61.14 -15.84
C SER A 142 14.73 60.29 -14.90
N LEU A 143 14.67 60.62 -13.61
CA LEU A 143 13.80 59.93 -12.65
C LEU A 143 12.32 60.28 -12.84
N GLN A 144 12.01 61.51 -13.25
CA GLN A 144 10.64 61.89 -13.64
C GLN A 144 10.19 61.13 -14.89
N GLU A 145 11.06 60.97 -15.89
CA GLU A 145 10.76 60.24 -17.13
C GLU A 145 10.56 58.72 -16.91
N ALA A 146 11.29 58.12 -15.97
CA ALA A 146 11.15 56.69 -15.64
C ALA A 146 9.90 56.38 -14.82
N ILE A 147 9.48 57.29 -13.93
CA ILE A 147 8.24 57.17 -13.15
C ILE A 147 7.02 57.34 -14.06
N GLU A 148 7.06 58.22 -15.06
CA GLU A 148 6.01 58.33 -16.07
C GLU A 148 5.91 57.08 -16.96
N ARG A 149 7.01 56.36 -17.21
CA ARG A 149 6.99 55.10 -17.98
C ARG A 149 6.42 53.90 -17.21
N VAL A 150 6.66 53.80 -15.90
CA VAL A 150 6.18 52.68 -15.08
C VAL A 150 4.71 52.86 -14.67
N GLY A 151 4.20 54.09 -14.64
CA GLY A 151 2.78 54.38 -14.37
C GLY A 151 1.81 54.11 -15.52
N ALA A 152 2.30 53.72 -16.70
CA ALA A 152 1.49 53.62 -17.92
C ALA A 152 1.09 52.19 -18.33
N ASP A 153 1.66 51.13 -17.74
CA ASP A 153 1.46 49.72 -18.17
C ASP A 153 0.96 48.79 -17.04
N SER A 154 0.13 49.30 -16.13
CA SER A 154 -0.59 48.46 -15.17
C SER A 154 -2.10 48.47 -15.45
N GLU A 155 -2.48 47.86 -16.57
CA GLU A 155 -3.83 47.30 -16.71
C GLU A 155 -3.95 46.08 -15.80
N GLN A 156 -4.94 46.15 -14.91
CA GLN A 156 -5.32 45.12 -13.96
C GLN A 156 -5.86 43.90 -14.69
N GLU A 157 -5.08 42.83 -14.75
CA GLU A 157 -5.63 41.48 -14.94
C GLU A 157 -6.14 40.97 -13.59
N GLU A 158 -7.47 40.92 -13.46
CA GLU A 158 -8.18 40.24 -12.39
C GLU A 158 -7.84 38.76 -12.39
N ILE A 159 -7.15 38.29 -11.35
CA ILE A 159 -6.99 36.86 -11.05
C ILE A 159 -8.30 36.38 -10.41
N PRO A 160 -9.04 35.43 -11.02
CA PRO A 160 -10.23 34.86 -10.38
C PRO A 160 -9.83 34.02 -9.17
N ASP A 161 -10.64 34.18 -8.13
CA ASP A 161 -10.62 33.51 -6.84
C ASP A 161 -10.64 31.97 -6.96
N LEU A 162 -9.46 31.35 -7.10
CA LEU A 162 -9.27 29.90 -7.18
C LEU A 162 -9.19 29.22 -5.80
N VAL A 163 -9.26 29.98 -4.71
CA VAL A 163 -9.13 29.46 -3.33
C VAL A 163 -10.48 28.94 -2.79
N GLY A 164 -11.61 29.38 -3.35
CA GLY A 164 -12.94 29.02 -2.90
C GLY A 164 -13.52 27.69 -3.40
N MET A 165 -13.01 27.10 -4.50
CA MET A 165 -13.67 25.95 -5.16
C MET A 165 -13.14 24.55 -4.79
N ILE A 166 -12.06 24.43 -4.01
CA ILE A 166 -11.52 23.12 -3.61
C ILE A 166 -12.08 22.64 -2.24
N ALA A 167 -12.76 23.52 -1.49
CA ALA A 167 -13.21 23.24 -0.12
C ALA A 167 -14.58 22.52 0.00
N ALA A 168 -15.23 22.11 -1.11
CA ALA A 168 -16.60 21.59 -1.10
C ALA A 168 -16.75 20.13 -1.56
N ALA A 169 -15.72 19.30 -1.38
CA ALA A 169 -15.81 17.87 -1.63
C ALA A 169 -14.98 17.09 -0.60
N ASN A 170 -15.55 16.85 0.58
CA ASN A 170 -15.56 15.55 1.26
C ASN A 170 -16.23 15.66 2.63
N GLY A 171 -17.15 14.73 2.88
CA GLY A 171 -18.17 14.78 3.91
C GLY A 171 -17.67 14.81 5.36
N HIS A 172 -18.57 15.32 6.19
CA HIS A 172 -18.50 15.37 7.64
C HIS A 172 -18.29 13.97 8.27
N VAL A 173 -17.28 13.87 9.13
CA VAL A 173 -17.33 13.12 10.39
C VAL A 173 -16.95 14.12 11.48
N GLU A 174 -17.65 14.07 12.61
CA GLU A 174 -17.69 15.07 13.68
C GLU A 174 -16.29 15.48 14.17
N ARG A 175 -16.03 16.81 14.15
CA ARG A 175 -14.75 17.45 14.50
C ARG A 175 -14.74 17.83 15.97
N GLU A 176 -13.76 17.35 16.74
CA GLU A 176 -13.38 18.02 17.99
C GLU A 176 -12.52 19.27 17.68
N PRO A 177 -12.88 20.46 18.20
CA PRO A 177 -12.19 21.70 17.87
C PRO A 177 -10.98 21.89 18.80
N GLY A 178 -9.74 21.72 18.30
CA GLY A 178 -8.57 22.07 19.11
C GLY A 178 -7.17 21.68 18.61
N GLU A 179 -7.00 21.21 17.37
CA GLU A 179 -5.81 20.43 17.02
C GLU A 179 -4.82 21.06 16.05
N LEU A 180 -4.94 22.37 15.77
CA LEU A 180 -4.13 23.02 14.77
C LEU A 180 -2.85 23.63 15.37
N PHE A 181 -1.71 23.22 14.85
CA PHE A 181 -0.39 23.74 15.19
C PHE A 181 0.10 24.72 14.12
N GLU A 182 0.53 25.91 14.54
CA GLU A 182 1.04 26.96 13.65
C GLU A 182 2.36 27.55 14.20
N GLY A 183 3.26 27.95 13.32
CA GLY A 183 4.53 28.57 13.73
C GLY A 183 5.57 27.54 14.16
N LEU A 184 6.34 27.85 15.21
CA LEU A 184 7.42 26.99 15.70
C LEU A 184 6.89 26.03 16.77
N VAL A 185 7.00 24.73 16.52
CA VAL A 185 6.55 23.67 17.43
C VAL A 185 7.74 22.79 17.80
N GLU A 186 7.92 22.55 19.09
CA GLU A 186 8.91 21.59 19.59
C GLU A 186 8.27 20.21 19.76
N VAL A 187 8.79 19.21 19.06
CA VAL A 187 8.30 17.83 19.10
C VAL A 187 9.34 16.94 19.77
N ASP A 188 8.98 16.31 20.89
CA ASP A 188 9.81 15.34 21.61
C ASP A 188 9.29 13.93 21.36
N VAL A 189 10.04 13.11 20.62
CA VAL A 189 9.64 11.77 20.18
C VAL A 189 10.58 10.69 20.73
N GLY A 190 10.00 9.63 21.31
CA GLY A 190 10.72 8.42 21.72
C GLY A 190 9.97 7.62 22.79
N PRO A 191 10.38 6.41 23.19
CA PRO A 191 11.68 5.82 22.93
C PRO A 191 11.81 5.31 21.49
N LEU A 192 12.87 5.73 20.82
CA LEU A 192 13.31 5.24 19.51
C LEU A 192 14.31 4.10 19.75
N SER A 193 14.06 2.95 19.14
CA SER A 193 14.87 1.74 19.26
C SER A 193 16.13 1.79 18.40
N ASP A 194 16.11 2.52 17.28
CA ASP A 194 17.23 2.70 16.37
C ASP A 194 17.22 4.09 15.69
N PHE A 195 18.27 4.37 14.90
CA PHE A 195 18.36 5.62 14.13
C PHE A 195 17.43 5.64 12.91
N SER A 196 17.03 4.46 12.41
CA SER A 196 16.10 4.31 11.29
C SER A 196 14.71 4.87 11.63
N GLN A 197 14.25 4.69 12.88
CA GLN A 197 12.98 5.25 13.35
C GLN A 197 13.00 6.78 13.41
N LEU A 198 14.14 7.38 13.76
CA LEU A 198 14.30 8.84 13.71
C LEU A 198 14.22 9.36 12.28
N VAL A 199 14.91 8.70 11.34
CA VAL A 199 14.88 9.07 9.92
C VAL A 199 13.47 8.88 9.35
N GLY A 200 12.80 7.77 9.66
CA GLY A 200 11.41 7.54 9.25
C GLY A 200 10.43 8.57 9.81
N PHE A 201 10.67 9.06 11.03
CA PHE A 201 9.90 10.16 11.61
C PHE A 201 10.18 11.50 10.90
N GLU A 202 11.46 11.79 10.59
CA GLU A 202 11.86 12.97 9.83
C GLU A 202 11.26 12.98 8.42
N ASP A 203 11.28 11.84 7.72
CA ASP A 203 10.68 11.69 6.39
C ASP A 203 9.16 11.89 6.43
N ALA A 204 8.47 11.29 7.42
CA ALA A 204 7.03 11.45 7.61
C ALA A 204 6.65 12.92 7.91
N ALA A 205 7.40 13.57 8.79
CA ALA A 205 7.21 14.98 9.13
C ALA A 205 7.55 15.92 7.96
N GLY A 206 8.62 15.63 7.21
CA GLY A 206 9.03 16.39 6.02
C GLY A 206 8.01 16.32 4.88
N GLY A 207 7.18 15.28 4.85
CA GLY A 207 6.08 15.17 3.90
C GLY A 207 4.92 16.13 4.17
N ILE A 208 4.79 16.67 5.38
CA ILE A 208 3.67 17.53 5.78
C ILE A 208 3.72 18.83 4.96
N GLY A 209 2.74 19.04 4.07
CA GLY A 209 2.81 20.10 3.05
C GLY A 209 2.88 21.53 3.59
N ALA A 210 2.43 21.75 4.82
CA ALA A 210 2.49 23.04 5.51
C ALA A 210 3.79 23.24 6.33
N MET A 211 4.67 22.25 6.38
CA MET A 211 5.98 22.33 7.02
C MET A 211 6.96 23.12 6.14
N SER A 212 7.66 24.07 6.76
CA SER A 212 8.71 24.86 6.10
C SER A 212 10.12 24.42 6.45
N GLU A 213 10.33 23.91 7.67
CA GLU A 213 11.67 23.56 8.16
C GLU A 213 11.55 22.54 9.30
N ILE A 214 12.45 21.56 9.30
CA ILE A 214 12.67 20.60 10.38
C ILE A 214 14.13 20.68 10.83
N SER A 215 14.36 20.69 12.14
CA SER A 215 15.72 20.62 12.70
C SER A 215 15.74 19.75 13.95
N VAL A 216 16.72 18.86 14.04
CA VAL A 216 16.94 18.03 15.24
C VAL A 216 17.78 18.83 16.22
N LYS A 217 17.20 19.21 17.37
CA LYS A 217 17.89 19.98 18.41
C LYS A 217 18.73 19.10 19.34
N ARG A 218 18.23 17.91 19.68
CA ARG A 218 18.87 17.02 20.66
C ARG A 218 18.45 15.58 20.43
N PHE A 219 19.40 14.65 20.51
CA PHE A 219 19.13 13.23 20.61
C PHE A 219 19.86 12.66 21.82
N LYS A 220 19.11 12.10 22.79
CA LYS A 220 19.68 11.54 24.01
C LYS A 220 18.77 10.44 24.58
N GLN A 221 19.35 9.31 24.98
CA GLN A 221 18.63 8.21 25.66
C GLN A 221 17.41 7.69 24.86
N GLY A 222 17.54 7.60 23.52
CA GLY A 222 16.44 7.14 22.66
C GLY A 222 15.31 8.15 22.49
N ARG A 223 15.47 9.41 22.90
CA ARG A 223 14.50 10.48 22.61
C ARG A 223 15.13 11.55 21.73
N ALA A 224 14.38 12.01 20.73
CA ALA A 224 14.74 13.11 19.85
C ALA A 224 13.86 14.32 20.13
N THR A 225 14.47 15.49 20.25
CA THR A 225 13.77 16.78 20.27
C THR A 225 13.96 17.45 18.92
N LEU A 226 12.87 17.67 18.20
CA LEU A 226 12.81 18.31 16.90
C LEU A 226 12.13 19.67 17.02
N ALA A 227 12.57 20.64 16.24
CA ALA A 227 11.88 21.90 16.05
C ALA A 227 11.34 21.96 14.63
N MET A 228 10.02 22.10 14.53
CA MET A 228 9.27 22.12 13.29
C MET A 228 8.64 23.50 13.09
N ARG A 229 8.78 24.07 11.89
CA ARG A 229 8.17 25.36 11.55
C ARG A 229 7.04 25.15 10.53
N PHE A 230 5.83 25.57 10.87
CA PHE A 230 4.65 25.50 10.00
C PHE A 230 4.26 26.89 9.49
N LYS A 231 3.94 26.99 8.20
CA LYS A 231 3.46 28.24 7.55
C LYS A 231 1.95 28.42 7.62
N GLN A 232 1.23 27.34 7.89
CA GLN A 232 -0.22 27.28 8.00
C GLN A 232 -0.57 26.40 9.21
N PRO A 233 -1.75 26.56 9.82
CA PRO A 233 -2.19 25.68 10.90
C PRO A 233 -2.37 24.23 10.42
N VAL A 234 -1.80 23.24 11.14
CA VAL A 234 -1.80 21.81 10.75
C VAL A 234 -2.29 20.91 11.88
N GLU A 235 -3.08 19.89 11.54
CA GLU A 235 -3.38 18.75 12.43
C GLU A 235 -2.15 17.82 12.54
N LEU A 236 -1.10 18.27 13.24
CA LEU A 236 0.21 17.62 13.25
C LEU A 236 0.16 16.14 13.64
N LEU A 237 -0.64 15.77 14.64
CA LEU A 237 -0.73 14.39 15.10
C LEU A 237 -1.31 13.47 14.02
N ARG A 238 -2.39 13.91 13.38
CA ARG A 238 -3.05 13.17 12.30
C ARG A 238 -2.14 13.00 11.09
N GLU A 239 -1.49 14.09 10.67
CA GLU A 239 -0.54 14.05 9.55
C GLU A 239 0.64 13.11 9.85
N LEU A 240 1.09 13.01 11.10
CA LEU A 240 2.12 12.06 11.50
C LEU A 240 1.59 10.62 11.52
N GLU A 241 0.39 10.37 12.04
CA GLU A 241 -0.25 9.03 12.04
C GLU A 241 -0.53 8.51 10.63
N ASP A 242 -0.94 9.39 9.71
CA ASP A 242 -1.23 9.02 8.31
C ASP A 242 0.04 8.66 7.52
N ARG A 243 1.20 9.18 7.93
CA ARG A 243 2.45 9.12 7.14
C ARG A 243 3.54 8.27 7.77
N ALA A 244 3.53 8.12 9.10
CA ALA A 244 4.55 7.38 9.81
C ALA A 244 4.04 5.97 10.13
N PRO A 245 4.86 4.93 9.96
CA PRO A 245 4.51 3.55 10.32
C PRO A 245 4.66 3.32 11.84
N PHE A 246 4.21 4.26 12.66
CA PHE A 246 4.36 4.24 14.12
C PHE A 246 3.03 4.49 14.81
N VAL A 247 2.78 3.79 15.91
CA VAL A 247 1.67 4.11 16.80
C VAL A 247 2.15 5.15 17.80
N PHE A 248 1.61 6.37 17.71
CA PHE A 248 1.96 7.44 18.63
C PHE A 248 1.06 7.42 19.87
N LYS A 249 1.67 7.59 21.04
CA LYS A 249 0.98 7.87 22.29
C LYS A 249 1.33 9.29 22.73
N VAL A 250 0.33 10.17 22.72
CA VAL A 250 0.53 11.57 23.16
C VAL A 250 0.70 11.61 24.67
N ARG A 251 1.86 12.10 25.11
CA ARG A 251 2.18 12.25 26.54
C ARG A 251 1.92 13.66 27.05
N ASP A 252 2.19 14.67 26.22
CA ASP A 252 1.92 16.08 26.53
C ASP A 252 1.58 16.80 25.22
N ARG A 253 0.63 17.73 25.31
CA ARG A 253 0.12 18.51 24.19
C ARG A 253 -0.10 19.95 24.60
N ARG A 254 0.63 20.85 23.94
CA ARG A 254 0.51 22.31 24.05
C ARG A 254 0.55 22.91 22.66
N SER A 255 0.15 24.18 22.53
CA SER A 255 0.13 24.88 21.23
C SER A 255 1.52 24.99 20.58
N ASP A 256 2.59 24.97 21.36
CA ASP A 256 3.98 25.13 20.94
C ASP A 256 4.85 23.88 21.19
N ARG A 257 4.29 22.84 21.80
CA ARG A 257 5.04 21.64 22.19
C ARG A 257 4.20 20.37 22.14
N LEU A 258 4.76 19.33 21.54
CA LEU A 258 4.16 18.00 21.45
C LEU A 258 5.15 16.94 21.98
N VAL A 259 4.70 16.06 22.87
CA VAL A 259 5.52 14.95 23.37
C VAL A 259 4.85 13.64 22.98
N LEU A 260 5.55 12.84 22.17
CA LEU A 260 5.07 11.58 21.61
C LEU A 260 5.91 10.43 22.13
N ASP A 261 5.23 9.39 22.59
CA ASP A 261 5.82 8.09 22.84
C ASP A 261 5.55 7.17 21.64
N VAL A 262 6.61 6.55 21.11
CA VAL A 262 6.54 5.66 19.94
C VAL A 262 6.41 4.23 20.42
N GLY A 263 5.40 3.52 19.93
CA GLY A 263 5.24 2.06 20.07
C GLY A 263 5.47 1.34 18.73
N GLU A 264 5.70 0.04 18.83
CA GLU A 264 5.56 -0.90 17.69
C GLU A 264 4.10 -1.05 17.27
#